data_AF-A0A1H9F443-F1
#
_entry.id   AF-A0A1H9F443-F1
#
_cell.length_a   1.000
_cell.length_b   1.000
_cell.length_c   1.000
_cell.angle_alpha   90.00
_cell.angle_beta   90.00
_cell.angle_gamma   90.00
#
_symmetry.space_group_name_H-M   'P 1'
#
loop_
_entity.id
_entity.type
_entity.pdbx_description
1 polymer ?
#
loop_
_entity_poly.entity_id
_entity_poly.type
_entity_poly.pdbx_seq_one_letter_code
_entity_poly.pdbx_strand_id
1 'polypeptide(L)'
;MTTPAKLRMIVMNGQKILQTQNNNEWETMGTIKKVDEGIKPGVYNIYLAKTPVDKNQYEGQIIHIDKDNAVFYQQVNKDYIVHQLSAVDGKPVAGKDVAITYDGEKATLTLIDALKNKRTLKM
;
A
#
# COMPACT_ATOMS: atom_id res chain seq x y z
N MET A 1 -14.49 24.34 -6.09
CA MET A 1 -13.46 23.30 -6.30
C MET A 1 -13.41 22.47 -5.03
N THR A 2 -13.98 21.28 -5.05
CA THR A 2 -13.92 20.35 -3.90
C THR A 2 -12.50 19.82 -3.78
N THR A 3 -11.86 20.06 -2.63
CA THR A 3 -10.58 19.42 -2.30
C THR A 3 -10.76 17.92 -2.42
N PRO A 4 -9.86 17.18 -3.11
CA PRO A 4 -9.94 15.72 -3.16
C PRO A 4 -9.96 15.19 -1.72
N ALA A 5 -10.97 14.38 -1.41
CA ALA A 5 -11.24 13.95 -0.05
C ALA A 5 -10.04 13.12 0.45
N LYS A 6 -9.46 13.51 1.60
CA LYS A 6 -8.28 12.81 2.12
C LYS A 6 -8.70 11.44 2.63
N LEU A 7 -8.02 10.39 2.19
CA LEU A 7 -8.24 9.01 2.64
C LEU A 7 -7.18 8.58 3.67
N ARG A 8 -7.61 8.00 4.80
CA ARG A 8 -6.71 7.32 5.75
C ARG A 8 -7.26 5.94 6.13
N MET A 9 -6.37 5.06 6.56
CA MET A 9 -6.71 3.77 7.15
C MET A 9 -6.31 3.77 8.63
N ILE A 10 -7.22 3.39 9.52
CA ILE A 10 -6.93 3.15 10.93
C ILE A 10 -6.94 1.65 11.16
N VAL A 11 -5.89 1.14 11.80
CA VAL A 11 -5.82 -0.24 12.28
C VAL A 11 -5.78 -0.24 13.79
N MET A 12 -6.75 -0.90 14.41
CA MET A 12 -6.82 -1.07 15.86
C MET A 12 -7.52 -2.38 16.20
N ASN A 13 -7.03 -3.09 17.23
CA ASN A 13 -7.64 -4.33 17.72
C ASN A 13 -7.92 -5.39 16.63
N GLY A 14 -7.03 -5.50 15.63
CA GLY A 14 -7.18 -6.44 14.51
C GLY A 14 -8.25 -6.06 13.47
N GLN A 15 -8.77 -4.84 13.55
CA GLN A 15 -9.73 -4.28 12.60
C GLN A 15 -9.10 -3.15 11.78
N LYS A 16 -9.56 -2.98 10.55
CA LYS A 16 -9.24 -1.85 9.66
C LYS A 16 -10.48 -1.02 9.38
N ILE A 17 -10.31 0.30 9.46
CA ILE A 17 -11.33 1.31 9.21
C ILE A 17 -10.78 2.26 8.15
N LEU A 18 -11.45 2.39 7.02
CA LEU A 18 -11.15 3.45 6.05
C LEU A 18 -11.92 4.69 6.44
N GLN A 19 -11.27 5.85 6.36
CA GLN A 19 -11.91 7.13 6.66
C GLN A 19 -11.58 8.16 5.60
N THR A 20 -12.56 8.98 5.28
CA THR A 20 -12.39 10.15 4.42
C THR A 20 -12.49 11.43 5.25
N GLN A 21 -11.77 12.47 4.86
CA GLN A 21 -11.94 13.79 5.46
C GLN A 21 -13.02 14.58 4.71
N ASN A 22 -14.08 14.94 5.42
CA ASN A 22 -15.16 15.80 4.95
C ASN A 22 -15.35 16.95 5.94
N ASN A 23 -15.40 18.19 5.48
CA ASN A 23 -15.53 19.38 6.34
C ASN A 23 -14.56 19.40 7.55
N ASN A 24 -13.31 18.97 7.34
CA ASN A 24 -12.27 18.78 8.36
C ASN A 24 -12.50 17.65 9.38
N GLU A 25 -13.65 16.97 9.35
CA GLU A 25 -13.94 15.81 10.17
C GLU A 25 -13.60 14.51 9.43
N TRP A 26 -13.29 13.47 10.20
CA TRP A 26 -13.00 12.15 9.64
C TRP A 26 -14.23 11.25 9.76
N GLU A 27 -14.75 10.84 8.61
CA GLU A 27 -15.92 9.97 8.52
C GLU A 27 -15.50 8.57 8.08
N THR A 28 -16.09 7.54 8.70
CA THR A 28 -15.86 6.15 8.30
C THR A 28 -16.49 5.85 6.96
N MET A 29 -15.69 5.29 6.05
CA MET A 29 -16.13 4.82 4.74
C MET A 29 -16.50 3.35 4.80
N GLY A 30 -17.79 3.05 4.57
CA GLY A 30 -18.29 1.68 4.50
C GLY A 30 -18.16 0.92 5.83
N THR A 31 -18.05 -0.41 5.74
CA THR A 31 -17.99 -1.29 6.92
C THR A 31 -16.57 -1.46 7.43
N ILE A 32 -16.44 -1.55 8.76
CA ILE A 32 -15.21 -1.99 9.45
C ILE A 32 -14.91 -3.44 9.07
N LYS A 33 -13.67 -3.72 8.68
CA LYS A 33 -13.24 -5.07 8.25
C LYS A 33 -12.14 -5.60 9.16
N LYS A 34 -11.91 -6.91 9.17
CA LYS A 34 -10.69 -7.47 9.77
C LYS A 34 -9.47 -6.94 9.00
N VAL A 35 -8.42 -6.57 9.73
CA VAL A 35 -7.16 -6.19 9.09
C VAL A 35 -6.47 -7.42 8.50
N ASP A 36 -5.81 -7.25 7.37
CA ASP A 36 -4.98 -8.29 6.77
C ASP A 36 -3.79 -8.60 7.69
N GLU A 37 -3.39 -9.88 7.74
CA GLU A 37 -2.30 -10.35 8.59
C GLU A 37 -0.98 -9.64 8.24
N GLY A 38 -0.23 -9.22 9.27
CA GLY A 38 1.05 -8.53 9.11
C GLY A 38 0.97 -7.00 9.16
N ILE A 39 -0.22 -6.41 8.98
CA ILE A 39 -0.40 -4.96 9.15
C ILE A 39 -0.52 -4.63 10.63
N LYS A 40 0.34 -3.73 11.10
CA LYS A 40 0.40 -3.34 12.52
C LYS A 40 -0.71 -2.35 12.90
N PRO A 41 -1.09 -2.26 14.18
CA PRO A 41 -1.93 -1.16 14.65
C PRO A 41 -1.30 0.20 14.38
N GLY A 42 -2.11 1.18 13.96
CA GLY A 42 -1.64 2.52 13.63
C GLY A 42 -2.60 3.32 12.76
N VAL A 43 -2.23 4.58 12.51
CA VAL A 43 -2.93 5.47 11.57
C VAL A 43 -2.09 5.61 10.31
N TYR A 44 -2.65 5.18 9.19
CA TYR A 44 -2.01 5.17 7.88
C TYR A 44 -2.62 6.28 7.02
N ASN A 45 -1.91 7.39 6.92
CA ASN A 45 -2.32 8.58 6.17
C ASN A 45 -2.07 8.39 4.66
N ILE A 46 -2.78 7.44 4.05
CA ILE A 46 -2.55 7.04 2.66
C ILE A 46 -2.84 8.14 1.62
N TYR A 47 -3.55 9.20 1.99
CA TYR A 47 -3.67 10.41 1.18
C TYR A 47 -2.33 11.13 0.93
N LEU A 48 -1.29 10.82 1.71
CA LEU A 48 0.07 11.33 1.49
C LEU A 48 0.83 10.51 0.42
N ALA A 49 0.20 9.48 -0.14
CA ALA A 49 0.84 8.62 -1.12
C ALA A 49 1.24 9.39 -2.38
N LYS A 50 2.45 9.10 -2.85
CA LYS A 50 2.99 9.68 -4.08
C LYS A 50 3.01 8.60 -5.17
N THR A 51 2.94 9.05 -6.42
CA THR A 51 3.24 8.16 -7.55
C THR A 51 4.74 7.82 -7.56
N PRO A 52 5.14 6.68 -8.12
CA PRO A 52 6.54 6.36 -8.37
C PRO A 52 7.18 7.46 -9.23
N VAL A 53 8.35 7.96 -8.83
CA VAL A 53 9.06 9.04 -9.54
C VAL A 53 10.56 8.75 -9.72
N ASP A 54 11.28 8.48 -8.63
CA ASP A 54 12.75 8.63 -8.62
C ASP A 54 13.53 7.31 -8.46
N LYS A 55 12.85 6.27 -7.97
CA LYS A 55 13.48 4.97 -7.68
C LYS A 55 12.94 3.91 -8.62
N ASN A 56 13.86 3.15 -9.19
CA ASN A 56 13.51 1.94 -9.93
C ASN A 56 12.99 0.84 -9.01
N GLN A 57 13.07 0.98 -7.67
CA GLN A 57 12.63 -0.03 -6.74
C GLN A 57 12.09 0.57 -5.43
N TYR A 58 10.96 0.05 -4.97
CA TYR A 58 10.31 0.41 -3.70
C TYR A 58 10.13 -0.85 -2.85
N GLU A 59 10.81 -0.89 -1.70
CA GLU A 59 10.74 -2.01 -0.76
C GLU A 59 9.90 -1.63 0.47
N GLY A 60 8.95 -2.49 0.83
CA GLY A 60 8.06 -2.25 1.96
C GLY A 60 6.76 -3.04 1.89
N GLN A 61 5.87 -2.79 2.84
CA GLN A 61 4.65 -3.58 3.04
C GLN A 61 3.48 -3.01 2.22
N ILE A 62 2.71 -3.88 1.56
CA ILE A 62 1.43 -3.48 0.97
C ILE A 62 0.41 -3.29 2.09
N ILE A 63 -0.13 -2.08 2.25
CA ILE A 63 -1.02 -1.74 3.36
C ILE A 63 -2.50 -1.68 2.97
N HIS A 64 -2.81 -1.37 1.71
CA HIS A 64 -4.18 -1.25 1.25
C HIS A 64 -4.28 -1.54 -0.25
N ILE A 65 -5.34 -2.25 -0.65
CA ILE A 65 -5.66 -2.51 -2.06
C ILE A 65 -7.06 -1.94 -2.30
N ASP A 66 -7.14 -0.95 -3.18
CA ASP A 66 -8.35 -0.29 -3.58
C ASP A 66 -8.73 -0.79 -4.99
N LYS A 67 -9.61 -1.80 -5.01
CA LYS A 67 -10.05 -2.42 -6.25
C LYS A 67 -10.97 -1.51 -7.06
N ASP A 68 -11.69 -0.61 -6.38
CA ASP A 68 -12.66 0.28 -7.02
C ASP A 68 -11.93 1.34 -7.84
N ASN A 69 -10.79 1.83 -7.33
CA ASN A 69 -9.91 2.76 -8.05
C ASN A 69 -8.75 2.08 -8.80
N ALA A 70 -8.73 0.75 -8.84
CA ALA A 70 -7.68 -0.05 -9.48
C ALA A 70 -6.23 0.25 -9.03
N VAL A 71 -6.04 0.60 -7.76
CA VAL A 71 -4.72 0.93 -7.18
C VAL A 71 -4.40 0.13 -5.92
N PHE A 72 -3.13 0.10 -5.55
CA PHE A 72 -2.71 -0.37 -4.23
C PHE A 72 -1.66 0.55 -3.63
N TYR A 73 -1.59 0.53 -2.30
CA TYR A 73 -0.73 1.40 -1.50
C TYR A 73 0.33 0.56 -0.80
N GLN A 74 1.58 0.97 -0.96
CA GLN A 74 2.73 0.41 -0.29
C GLN A 74 3.25 1.42 0.74
N GLN A 75 3.55 0.96 1.95
CA GLN A 75 4.32 1.74 2.91
C GLN A 75 5.80 1.45 2.72
N VAL A 76 6.57 2.49 2.39
CA VAL A 76 8.03 2.44 2.21
C VAL A 76 8.64 3.28 3.32
N ASN A 77 9.21 2.63 4.33
CA ASN A 77 9.62 3.28 5.59
C ASN A 77 8.45 4.04 6.24
N LYS A 78 8.48 5.38 6.20
CA LYS A 78 7.43 6.27 6.74
C LYS A 78 6.58 6.93 5.64
N ASP A 79 6.95 6.73 4.38
CA ASP A 79 6.25 7.27 3.23
C ASP A 79 5.27 6.24 2.64
N TYR A 80 4.39 6.73 1.77
CA TYR A 80 3.44 5.90 1.04
C TYR A 80 3.62 6.08 -0.46
N ILE A 81 3.57 4.97 -1.18
CA ILE A 81 3.61 4.94 -2.64
C ILE A 81 2.31 4.32 -3.13
N VAL A 82 1.67 4.93 -4.13
CA VAL A 82 0.48 4.40 -4.78
C VAL A 82 0.85 3.86 -6.16
N HIS A 83 0.44 2.63 -6.44
CA HIS A 83 0.72 1.93 -7.68
C HIS A 83 -0.58 1.58 -8.40
N GLN A 84 -0.57 1.68 -9.72
CA GLN A 84 -1.66 1.18 -10.57
C GLN A 84 -1.60 -0.34 -10.64
N LEU A 85 -2.72 -1.03 -10.42
CA LEU A 85 -2.78 -2.50 -10.52
C LEU A 85 -2.39 -3.00 -11.92
N SER A 86 -2.74 -2.24 -12.97
CA SER A 86 -2.45 -2.58 -14.36
C SER A 86 -0.97 -2.38 -14.75
N ALA A 87 -0.23 -1.57 -13.99
CA ALA A 87 1.18 -1.28 -14.28
C ALA A 87 2.14 -2.29 -13.64
N VAL A 88 1.65 -3.15 -12.74
CA VAL A 88 2.47 -4.06 -11.95
C VAL A 88 2.15 -5.51 -12.31
N ASP A 89 3.15 -6.22 -12.81
CA ASP A 89 3.10 -7.66 -12.99
C ASP A 89 3.24 -8.36 -11.63
N GLY A 90 2.27 -9.22 -11.32
CA GLY A 90 2.11 -9.87 -10.02
C GLY A 90 0.87 -9.42 -9.25
N LYS A 91 0.36 -10.30 -8.38
CA LYS A 91 -0.85 -10.02 -7.59
C LYS A 91 -0.48 -9.42 -6.23
N PRO A 92 -0.81 -8.15 -5.95
CA PRO A 92 -0.57 -7.58 -4.63
C PRO A 92 -1.43 -8.25 -3.58
N VAL A 93 -0.85 -8.45 -2.39
CA VAL A 93 -1.51 -9.01 -1.22
C VAL A 93 -1.20 -8.10 -0.04
N ALA A 94 -2.24 -7.54 0.58
CA ALA A 94 -2.09 -6.67 1.75
C ALA A 94 -1.43 -7.44 2.92
N GLY A 95 -0.59 -6.75 3.68
CA GLY A 95 0.22 -7.30 4.77
C GLY A 95 1.54 -7.95 4.34
N LYS A 96 1.79 -8.16 3.05
CA LYS A 96 3.05 -8.72 2.55
C LYS A 96 4.11 -7.67 2.29
N ASP A 97 5.35 -7.98 2.67
CA ASP A 97 6.54 -7.23 2.30
C ASP A 97 6.97 -7.58 0.88
N VAL A 98 7.06 -6.55 0.04
CA VAL A 98 7.36 -6.68 -1.39
C VAL A 98 8.41 -5.66 -1.81
N ALA A 99 9.10 -6.00 -2.90
CA ALA A 99 9.80 -5.03 -3.71
C ALA A 99 9.04 -4.84 -5.03
N ILE A 100 8.67 -3.60 -5.33
CA ILE A 100 8.11 -3.19 -6.62
C ILE A 100 9.22 -2.55 -7.43
N THR A 101 9.65 -3.22 -8.50
CA THR A 101 10.73 -2.74 -9.38
C THR A 101 10.15 -2.25 -10.69
N TYR A 102 10.40 -1.00 -11.06
CA TYR A 102 9.97 -0.37 -12.32
C TYR A 102 11.04 -0.52 -13.41
N ASP A 103 10.60 -0.92 -14.60
CA ASP A 103 11.32 -0.92 -15.86
C ASP A 103 10.47 -0.13 -16.89
N GLY A 104 10.69 1.18 -16.94
CA GLY A 104 9.84 2.12 -17.66
C GLY A 104 8.42 2.19 -17.07
N GLU A 105 7.41 1.97 -17.91
CA GLU A 105 6.00 2.03 -17.51
C GLU A 105 5.49 0.76 -16.82
N LYS A 106 6.26 -0.33 -16.89
CA LYS A 106 5.91 -1.61 -16.27
C LYS A 106 6.71 -1.81 -15.00
N ALA A 107 6.12 -2.52 -14.05
CA ALA A 107 6.79 -2.92 -12.83
C ALA A 107 6.58 -4.40 -12.55
N THR A 108 7.46 -4.98 -11.74
CA THR A 108 7.35 -6.36 -11.26
C THR A 108 7.27 -6.34 -9.74
N LEU A 109 6.33 -7.09 -9.20
CA LEU A 109 6.19 -7.36 -7.77
C LEU A 109 6.97 -8.61 -7.39
N THR A 110 7.86 -8.48 -6.41
CA THR A 110 8.58 -9.62 -5.83
C THR A 110 8.40 -9.66 -4.32
N LEU A 111 8.12 -10.84 -3.75
CA LEU A 111 8.03 -11.01 -2.30
C LEU A 111 9.43 -10.93 -1.67
N ILE A 112 9.61 -10.12 -0.62
CA ILE A 112 10.92 -9.95 0.02
C ILE A 112 11.40 -11.23 0.72
N ASP A 113 10.49 -12.06 1.24
CA ASP A 113 10.85 -13.38 1.79
C ASP A 113 11.51 -14.27 0.72
N ALA A 114 11.10 -14.15 -0.55
CA ALA A 114 11.72 -14.87 -1.66
C ALA A 114 13.10 -14.29 -2.05
N LEU A 115 13.33 -12.99 -1.84
CA LEU A 115 14.61 -12.32 -2.10
C LEU A 115 15.70 -12.75 -1.12
N LYS A 116 15.35 -12.98 0.17
CA LYS A 116 16.30 -13.49 1.18
C LYS A 116 16.77 -14.91 0.84
N ASN A 117 15.85 -15.80 0.45
CA ASN A 117 16.18 -17.18 0.09
C ASN A 117 17.03 -17.31 -1.19
N LYS A 118 16.83 -16.43 -2.18
CA LYS A 118 17.68 -16.41 -3.39
C LYS A 118 19.12 -15.93 -3.13
N ARG A 119 19.35 -15.09 -2.12
CA ARG A 119 20.70 -14.64 -1.74
C ARG A 119 21.48 -15.72 -1.00
N THR A 120 20.82 -16.54 -0.18
CA THR A 120 21.45 -17.68 0.51
C THR A 120 21.78 -18.86 -0.40
N LEU A 121 21.05 -19.05 -1.51
CA LEU A 121 21.31 -20.13 -2.48
C LEU A 121 22.45 -19.84 -3.47
N LYS A 122 23.07 -18.65 -3.40
CA LYS A 122 24.22 -18.27 -4.25
C LYS A 122 25.57 -18.35 -3.52
N MET A 123 25.63 -19.00 -2.35
CA MET A 123 26.86 -19.30 -1.62
C MET A 123 27.25 -20.76 -1.77
#